data_AF-A0A3Q3E086-F1
#
_entry.id   AF-A0A3Q3E086-F1
#
_cell.length_a   1.000
_cell.length_b   1.000
_cell.length_c   1.000
_cell.angle_alpha   90.00
_cell.angle_beta   90.00
_cell.angle_gamma   90.00
#
_symmetry.space_group_name_H-M   'P 1'
#
loop_
_entity.id
_entity.type
_entity.pdbx_description
1 polymer ?
#
loop_
_entity_poly.entity_id
_entity_poly.type
_entity_poly.pdbx_seq_one_letter_code
_entity_poly.pdbx_strand_id
1 'polypeptide(L)'
;MGPLELLFSFSLLHLCATQVTPVFVQTGTDFLLDVKEPVVLEEADSFKWTVGSVNVVRLVHGGKPTISQNYTSRAELSAQNHSLLLKNVQKRDSGVYRASVSADKEITVAEYSVTVLDPVSGVKLTVKLCSSDSTKVTVICSTEDSLISNTFTCDNQTCSHEGGERAEIITPGASLDVYLEHGSVICNHSNQVSSTRDIQKIEDLCGTSKDNPDKITLIVVAIVVSLVVVLAVIGGFIHHRRRKPKKAENMENTVYEDPQ
;
A
#
# COMPACT_ATOMS: atom_id res chain seq x y z
N MET A 1 26.13 6.84 -61.52
CA MET A 1 27.32 7.51 -60.94
C MET A 1 26.95 8.96 -60.69
N GLY A 2 27.04 9.42 -59.44
CA GLY A 2 26.71 10.80 -59.06
C GLY A 2 25.69 10.86 -57.92
N PRO A 3 26.08 11.28 -56.69
CA PRO A 3 25.33 11.04 -55.46
C PRO A 3 24.45 12.23 -55.09
N LEU A 4 23.14 12.01 -54.91
CA LEU A 4 22.23 13.03 -54.37
C LEU A 4 21.29 12.49 -53.28
N GLU A 5 21.66 11.38 -52.63
CA GLU A 5 20.83 10.68 -51.64
C GLU A 5 21.51 10.59 -50.25
N LEU A 6 22.34 11.58 -49.89
CA LEU A 6 23.10 11.55 -48.63
C LEU A 6 23.13 12.88 -47.86
N LEU A 7 22.13 13.75 -48.06
CA LEU A 7 21.98 14.99 -47.28
C LEU A 7 20.67 15.08 -46.48
N PHE A 8 19.87 14.01 -46.41
CA PHE A 8 18.63 13.99 -45.62
C PHE A 8 18.67 13.10 -44.37
N SER A 9 19.83 12.50 -44.06
CA SER A 9 19.99 11.59 -42.91
C SER A 9 20.83 12.14 -41.75
N PHE A 10 21.35 13.37 -41.84
CA PHE A 10 22.13 13.99 -40.75
C PHE A 10 21.41 15.15 -40.01
N SER A 11 20.18 15.50 -40.39
CA SER A 11 19.44 16.62 -39.76
C SER A 11 18.33 16.19 -38.79
N LEU A 12 18.25 14.90 -38.41
CA LEU A 12 17.28 14.40 -37.42
C LEU A 12 17.90 14.08 -36.04
N LEU A 13 19.18 14.38 -35.84
CA LEU A 13 19.82 14.38 -34.53
C LEU A 13 20.14 15.83 -34.18
N HIS A 14 19.26 16.50 -33.42
CA HIS A 14 19.49 17.71 -32.59
C HIS A 14 18.23 18.59 -32.39
N LEU A 15 17.03 18.00 -32.33
CA LEU A 15 16.02 18.50 -31.38
C LEU A 15 16.03 17.64 -30.13
N CYS A 16 17.20 17.52 -29.50
CA CYS A 16 17.21 17.26 -28.06
C CYS A 16 16.80 18.60 -27.44
N ALA A 17 15.49 18.81 -27.26
CA ALA A 17 15.06 19.80 -26.29
C ALA A 17 15.79 19.44 -25.00
N THR A 18 16.63 20.35 -24.48
CA THR A 18 17.28 20.19 -23.19
C THR A 18 16.17 20.08 -22.16
N GLN A 19 15.71 18.86 -21.90
CA GLN A 19 14.60 18.62 -20.99
C GLN A 19 15.14 18.87 -19.59
N VAL A 20 14.58 19.86 -18.92
CA VAL A 20 14.90 20.18 -17.53
C VAL A 20 14.75 18.90 -16.70
N THR A 21 15.75 18.57 -15.89
CA THR A 21 15.74 17.32 -15.11
C THR A 21 14.66 17.40 -14.04
N PRO A 22 13.62 16.53 -14.06
CA PRO A 22 12.60 16.53 -13.03
C PRO A 22 13.12 15.91 -11.73
N VAL A 23 12.75 16.51 -10.59
CA VAL A 23 13.10 16.02 -9.25
C VAL A 23 11.82 16.02 -8.41
N PHE A 24 11.41 14.85 -7.93
CA PHE A 24 10.25 14.71 -7.06
C PHE A 24 10.71 14.51 -5.62
N VAL A 25 10.17 15.31 -4.70
CA VAL A 25 10.61 15.32 -3.30
C VAL A 25 9.40 15.25 -2.39
N GLN A 26 9.47 14.46 -1.33
CA GLN A 26 8.39 14.38 -0.35
C GLN A 26 8.36 15.64 0.53
N THR A 27 7.18 16.16 0.82
CA THR A 27 7.00 17.26 1.78
C THR A 27 7.64 16.91 3.13
N GLY A 28 8.39 17.86 3.70
CA GLY A 28 9.05 17.74 5.00
C GLY A 28 10.43 17.09 4.96
N THR A 29 10.88 16.56 3.81
CA THR A 29 12.23 15.98 3.67
C THR A 29 13.22 17.02 3.13
N ASP A 30 14.44 16.57 2.86
CA ASP A 30 15.50 17.39 2.28
C ASP A 30 15.74 16.98 0.82
N PHE A 31 16.29 17.86 -0.01
CA PHE A 31 16.84 17.49 -1.31
C PHE A 31 18.20 18.12 -1.57
N LEU A 32 19.00 17.45 -2.41
CA LEU A 32 20.28 17.95 -2.92
C LEU A 32 20.18 18.12 -4.43
N LEU A 33 20.51 19.32 -4.93
CA LEU A 33 20.66 19.59 -6.36
C LEU A 33 22.13 19.76 -6.70
N ASP A 34 22.65 18.81 -7.48
CA ASP A 34 24.06 18.74 -7.82
C ASP A 34 24.43 19.71 -8.95
N VAL A 35 25.56 20.38 -8.81
CA VAL A 35 26.29 20.92 -9.97
C VAL A 35 27.32 19.87 -10.37
N LYS A 36 27.04 19.17 -11.48
CA LYS A 36 27.83 18.01 -11.92
C LYS A 36 29.18 18.40 -12.52
N GLU A 37 29.18 19.49 -13.28
CA GLU A 37 30.39 20.01 -13.90
C GLU A 37 31.15 20.93 -12.93
N PRO A 38 32.48 20.82 -12.82
CA PRO A 38 33.26 21.72 -11.97
C PRO A 38 33.07 23.17 -12.39
N VAL A 39 32.79 24.03 -11.41
CA VAL A 39 32.68 25.48 -11.59
C VAL A 39 33.86 26.14 -10.90
N VAL A 40 34.60 26.95 -11.64
CA VAL A 40 35.66 27.82 -11.11
C VAL A 40 35.15 29.25 -11.21
N LEU A 41 35.22 29.99 -10.10
CA LEU A 41 34.80 31.40 -10.03
C LEU A 41 36.02 32.30 -10.12
N GLU A 42 36.08 33.14 -11.15
CA GLU A 42 37.07 34.20 -11.30
C GLU A 42 36.75 35.39 -10.37
N GLU A 43 37.66 36.36 -10.22
CA GLU A 43 37.53 37.46 -9.25
C GLU A 43 36.24 38.30 -9.41
N ALA A 44 35.75 38.47 -10.64
CA ALA A 44 34.53 39.21 -10.95
C ALA A 44 33.25 38.36 -10.90
N ASP A 45 33.38 37.04 -10.72
CA ASP A 45 32.26 36.12 -10.83
C ASP A 45 31.41 36.09 -9.56
N SER A 46 30.12 35.84 -9.76
CA SER A 46 29.24 35.43 -8.69
C SER A 46 28.43 34.21 -9.08
N PHE A 47 28.35 33.25 -8.15
CA PHE A 47 27.50 32.08 -8.27
C PHE A 47 26.16 32.34 -7.57
N LYS A 48 25.07 31.83 -8.11
CA LYS A 48 23.77 31.86 -7.45
C LYS A 48 22.93 30.63 -7.76
N TRP A 49 22.13 30.21 -6.79
CA TRP A 49 20.93 29.39 -7.03
C TRP A 49 19.70 30.27 -6.98
N THR A 50 18.79 30.13 -7.96
CA THR A 50 17.47 30.73 -7.95
C THR A 50 16.38 29.69 -8.08
N VAL A 51 15.19 29.97 -7.56
CA VAL A 51 13.95 29.26 -7.88
C VAL A 51 12.99 30.24 -8.53
N GLY A 52 12.66 30.01 -9.80
CA GLY A 52 12.05 31.04 -10.63
C GLY A 52 12.91 32.32 -10.62
N SER A 53 12.30 33.44 -10.22
CA SER A 53 12.98 34.75 -10.13
C SER A 53 13.56 35.06 -8.74
N VAL A 54 13.47 34.15 -7.77
CA VAL A 54 13.89 34.38 -6.37
C VAL A 54 15.26 33.77 -6.12
N ASN A 55 16.19 34.55 -5.54
CA ASN A 55 17.48 34.01 -5.11
C ASN A 55 17.31 33.10 -3.89
N VAL A 56 17.95 31.93 -3.90
CA VAL A 56 18.04 31.02 -2.74
C VAL A 56 19.35 31.26 -2.00
N VAL A 57 20.47 31.23 -2.73
CA VAL A 57 21.81 31.50 -2.21
C VAL A 57 22.65 32.21 -3.27
N ARG A 58 23.53 33.11 -2.83
CA ARG A 58 24.54 33.78 -3.65
C ARG A 58 25.92 33.59 -3.03
N LEU A 59 26.93 33.40 -3.86
CA LEU A 59 28.33 33.38 -3.47
C LEU A 59 29.11 34.30 -4.41
N VAL A 60 29.91 35.21 -3.87
CA VAL A 60 30.87 36.03 -4.64
C VAL A 60 32.27 35.47 -4.43
N HIS A 61 33.17 35.71 -5.38
CA HIS A 61 34.56 35.28 -5.27
C HIS A 61 35.20 35.69 -3.93
N GLY A 62 35.88 34.76 -3.27
CA GLY A 62 36.53 34.97 -1.96
C GLY A 62 35.58 35.23 -0.77
N GLY A 63 34.27 35.25 -1.00
CA GLY A 63 33.25 35.54 0.02
C GLY A 63 32.69 34.29 0.72
N LYS A 64 31.74 34.52 1.64
CA LYS A 64 30.89 33.47 2.21
C LYS A 64 29.56 33.40 1.47
N PRO A 65 28.88 32.24 1.42
CA PRO A 65 27.54 32.15 0.87
C PRO A 65 26.56 33.02 1.65
N THR A 66 25.79 33.83 0.93
CA THR A 66 24.69 34.64 1.45
C THR A 66 23.38 33.93 1.13
N ILE A 67 22.70 33.44 2.17
CA ILE A 67 21.39 32.78 2.06
C ILE A 67 20.28 33.82 2.12
N SER A 68 19.30 33.74 1.22
CA SER A 68 18.13 34.62 1.24
C SER A 68 17.21 34.33 2.43
N GLN A 69 16.53 35.36 2.93
CA GLN A 69 15.73 35.30 4.16
C GLN A 69 14.71 34.13 4.23
N ASN A 70 14.05 33.80 3.11
CA ASN A 70 13.07 32.71 3.04
C ASN A 70 13.67 31.30 3.18
N TYR A 71 14.99 31.20 3.07
CA TYR A 71 15.75 29.96 3.10
C TYR A 71 16.78 29.91 4.24
N THR A 72 16.85 30.96 5.07
CA THR A 72 17.69 31.01 6.27
C THR A 72 17.46 29.76 7.11
N SER A 73 18.55 29.18 7.63
CA SER A 73 18.58 27.92 8.40
C SER A 73 18.19 26.64 7.66
N ARG A 74 17.70 26.72 6.41
CA ARG A 74 17.28 25.54 5.62
C ARG A 74 18.15 25.29 4.40
N ALA A 75 18.74 26.32 3.79
CA ALA A 75 19.60 26.18 2.63
C ALA A 75 21.09 26.14 3.01
N GLU A 76 21.81 25.22 2.40
CA GLU A 76 23.26 25.05 2.53
C GLU A 76 23.88 24.93 1.14
N LEU A 77 24.98 25.63 0.92
CA LEU A 77 25.76 25.54 -0.33
C LEU A 77 26.98 24.67 -0.08
N SER A 78 27.15 23.62 -0.89
CA SER A 78 28.33 22.77 -0.86
C SER A 78 29.58 23.58 -1.22
N ALA A 79 30.58 23.57 -0.34
CA ALA A 79 31.89 24.18 -0.61
C ALA A 79 32.70 23.40 -1.66
N GLN A 80 32.33 22.15 -1.98
CA GLN A 80 33.08 21.30 -2.91
C GLN A 80 32.70 21.56 -4.37
N ASN A 81 31.40 21.69 -4.63
CA ASN A 81 30.88 21.77 -6.00
C ASN A 81 29.70 22.73 -6.14
N HIS A 82 29.44 23.62 -5.18
CA HIS A 82 28.33 24.59 -5.26
C HIS A 82 26.92 24.00 -5.37
N SER A 83 26.75 22.71 -5.04
CA SER A 83 25.44 22.06 -4.96
C SER A 83 24.58 22.65 -3.83
N LEU A 84 23.26 22.66 -4.04
CA LEU A 84 22.29 23.20 -3.08
C LEU A 84 21.64 22.07 -2.29
N LEU A 85 21.84 22.06 -0.98
CA LEU A 85 21.02 21.29 -0.05
C LEU A 85 19.91 22.20 0.48
N LEU A 86 18.64 21.82 0.30
CA LEU A 86 17.52 22.50 0.92
C LEU A 86 16.77 21.55 1.86
N LYS A 87 16.65 21.95 3.12
CA LYS A 87 16.07 21.15 4.20
C LYS A 87 14.61 21.45 4.47
N ASN A 88 13.88 20.44 4.96
CA ASN A 88 12.47 20.53 5.37
C ASN A 88 11.61 21.26 4.34
N VAL A 89 11.57 20.71 3.13
CA VAL A 89 10.96 21.36 1.97
C VAL A 89 9.43 21.32 2.04
N GLN A 90 8.81 22.36 1.52
CA GLN A 90 7.36 22.53 1.51
C GLN A 90 6.87 22.65 0.07
N LYS A 91 5.56 22.45 -0.17
CA LYS A 91 4.98 22.57 -1.52
C LYS A 91 5.35 23.88 -2.24
N ARG A 92 5.42 24.99 -1.49
CA ARG A 92 5.82 26.31 -1.99
C ARG A 92 7.28 26.40 -2.46
N ASP A 93 8.12 25.46 -2.06
CA ASP A 93 9.52 25.36 -2.51
C ASP A 93 9.62 24.66 -3.87
N SER A 94 8.51 24.19 -4.48
CA SER A 94 8.49 23.67 -5.85
C SER A 94 8.80 24.77 -6.88
N GLY A 95 9.44 24.40 -7.97
CA GLY A 95 9.76 25.31 -9.07
C GLY A 95 10.99 24.90 -9.85
N VAL A 96 11.34 25.72 -10.85
CA VAL A 96 12.57 25.52 -11.62
C VAL A 96 13.73 26.16 -10.88
N TYR A 97 14.66 25.32 -10.42
CA TYR A 97 15.89 25.71 -9.77
C TYR A 97 17.01 25.87 -10.80
N ARG A 98 17.73 26.98 -10.74
CA ARG A 98 18.86 27.29 -11.64
C ARG A 98 20.09 27.65 -10.84
N ALA A 99 21.19 26.95 -11.09
CA ALA A 99 22.51 27.40 -10.72
C ALA A 99 23.09 28.22 -11.87
N SER A 100 23.55 29.43 -11.59
CA SER A 100 24.17 30.29 -12.60
C SER A 100 25.47 30.89 -12.08
N VAL A 101 26.43 31.04 -12.98
CA VAL A 101 27.60 31.91 -12.81
C VAL A 101 27.34 33.20 -13.56
N SER A 102 27.45 34.32 -12.87
CA SER A 102 27.28 35.67 -13.43
C SER A 102 28.64 36.36 -13.45
N ALA A 103 29.14 36.57 -14.68
CA ALA A 103 30.29 37.41 -15.01
C ALA A 103 29.79 38.57 -15.90
N ASP A 104 30.37 38.76 -17.09
CA ASP A 104 29.82 39.65 -18.14
C ASP A 104 28.47 39.16 -18.71
N LYS A 105 28.24 37.85 -18.65
CA LYS A 105 26.99 37.18 -19.03
C LYS A 105 26.62 36.18 -17.96
N GLU A 106 25.33 35.87 -17.88
CA GLU A 106 24.83 34.81 -17.01
C GLU A 106 24.88 33.47 -17.74
N ILE A 107 25.57 32.50 -17.15
CA ILE A 107 25.70 31.14 -17.66
C ILE A 107 25.04 30.18 -16.67
N THR A 108 24.03 29.45 -17.12
CA THR A 108 23.41 28.38 -16.33
C THR A 108 24.29 27.14 -16.32
N VAL A 109 24.65 26.66 -15.13
CA VAL A 109 25.53 25.49 -14.93
C VAL A 109 24.79 24.26 -14.40
N ALA A 110 23.57 24.44 -13.87
CA ALA A 110 22.64 23.36 -13.54
C ALA A 110 21.20 23.85 -13.56
N GLU A 111 20.26 23.00 -13.97
CA GLU A 111 18.83 23.31 -13.99
C GLU A 111 18.00 22.08 -13.64
N TYR A 112 17.07 22.24 -12.69
CA TYR A 112 16.19 21.18 -12.19
C TYR A 112 14.75 21.68 -12.05
N SER A 113 13.78 20.82 -12.37
CA SER A 113 12.37 21.09 -12.15
C SER A 113 11.92 20.31 -10.91
N VAL A 114 11.89 21.00 -9.77
CA VAL A 114 11.55 20.39 -8.48
C VAL A 114 10.05 20.45 -8.25
N THR A 115 9.45 19.29 -7.97
CA THR A 115 8.05 19.16 -7.57
C THR A 115 7.99 18.52 -6.18
N VAL A 116 7.53 19.28 -5.19
CA VAL A 116 7.33 18.79 -3.82
C VAL A 116 5.91 18.24 -3.68
N LEU A 117 5.80 16.95 -3.34
CA LEU A 117 4.54 16.21 -3.24
C LEU A 117 4.32 15.70 -1.81
N ASP A 118 3.05 15.67 -1.39
CA ASP A 118 2.69 14.97 -0.18
C ASP A 118 2.72 13.45 -0.42
N PRO A 119 2.99 12.64 0.62
CA PRO A 119 2.78 11.21 0.52
C PRO A 119 1.30 10.89 0.25
N VAL A 120 1.06 9.81 -0.48
CA VAL A 120 -0.29 9.30 -0.74
C VAL A 120 -0.93 8.77 0.55
N SER A 121 -2.25 8.86 0.65
CA SER A 121 -3.01 8.30 1.77
C SER A 121 -2.98 6.78 1.75
N GLY A 122 -3.22 6.17 2.92
CA GLY A 122 -3.42 4.73 3.04
C GLY A 122 -4.59 4.24 2.18
N VAL A 123 -4.59 2.95 1.88
CA VAL A 123 -5.63 2.28 1.10
C VAL A 123 -6.29 1.16 1.86
N LYS A 124 -7.51 0.85 1.46
CA LYS A 124 -8.33 -0.23 1.96
C LYS A 124 -8.91 -1.02 0.81
N LEU A 125 -8.67 -2.32 0.82
CA LEU A 125 -9.31 -3.30 -0.05
C LEU A 125 -10.52 -3.87 0.70
N THR A 126 -11.69 -3.87 0.08
CA THR A 126 -12.92 -4.43 0.66
C THR A 126 -13.65 -5.32 -0.31
N VAL A 127 -14.28 -6.39 0.19
CA VAL A 127 -15.09 -7.30 -0.63
C VAL A 127 -16.48 -6.70 -0.81
N LYS A 128 -16.90 -6.50 -2.06
CA LYS A 128 -18.25 -6.08 -2.44
C LYS A 128 -19.15 -7.28 -2.71
N LEU A 129 -18.64 -8.25 -3.47
CA LEU A 129 -19.41 -9.43 -3.88
C LEU A 129 -18.48 -10.60 -4.17
N CYS A 130 -18.92 -11.82 -3.87
CA CYS A 130 -18.31 -13.05 -4.34
C CYS A 130 -19.24 -13.74 -5.33
N SER A 131 -18.69 -14.31 -6.40
CA SER A 131 -19.48 -15.14 -7.30
C SER A 131 -19.94 -16.42 -6.60
N SER A 132 -21.07 -16.98 -7.03
CA SER A 132 -21.66 -18.17 -6.39
C SER A 132 -20.76 -19.40 -6.42
N ASP A 133 -19.90 -19.51 -7.43
CA ASP A 133 -18.89 -20.56 -7.59
C ASP A 133 -17.56 -20.22 -6.91
N SER A 134 -17.47 -19.07 -6.23
CA SER A 134 -16.26 -18.56 -5.56
C SER A 134 -15.04 -18.40 -6.47
N THR A 135 -15.23 -18.33 -7.79
CA THR A 135 -14.14 -18.16 -8.76
C THR A 135 -13.78 -16.70 -9.00
N LYS A 136 -14.72 -15.79 -8.72
CA LYS A 136 -14.56 -14.34 -8.92
C LYS A 136 -14.94 -13.58 -7.66
N VAL A 137 -14.19 -12.53 -7.39
CA VAL A 137 -14.46 -11.58 -6.31
C VAL A 137 -14.52 -10.17 -6.87
N THR A 138 -15.56 -9.44 -6.53
CA THR A 138 -15.63 -8.00 -6.77
C THR A 138 -15.14 -7.29 -5.51
N VAL A 139 -14.08 -6.52 -5.67
CA VAL A 139 -13.43 -5.74 -4.60
C VAL A 139 -13.55 -4.25 -4.87
N ILE A 140 -13.58 -3.47 -3.80
CA ILE A 140 -13.45 -2.01 -3.83
C ILE A 140 -12.08 -1.69 -3.25
N CYS A 141 -11.27 -0.99 -4.04
CA CYS A 141 -10.01 -0.41 -3.61
C CYS A 141 -10.25 1.08 -3.42
N SER A 142 -10.13 1.54 -2.17
CA SER A 142 -10.35 2.94 -1.82
C SER A 142 -9.21 3.48 -0.99
N THR A 143 -9.04 4.79 -1.02
CA THR A 143 -8.26 5.54 -0.04
C THR A 143 -8.96 5.52 1.33
N GLU A 144 -8.22 5.70 2.42
CA GLU A 144 -8.78 5.71 3.78
C GLU A 144 -9.85 6.80 3.98
N ASP A 145 -9.64 7.98 3.39
CA ASP A 145 -10.60 9.09 3.38
C ASP A 145 -11.75 8.88 2.38
N SER A 146 -11.72 7.78 1.62
CA SER A 146 -12.71 7.38 0.62
C SER A 146 -12.89 8.39 -0.53
N LEU A 147 -11.96 9.33 -0.71
CA LEU A 147 -12.04 10.34 -1.78
C LEU A 147 -11.79 9.73 -3.16
N ILE A 148 -10.91 8.73 -3.22
CA ILE A 148 -10.62 7.95 -4.43
C ILE A 148 -11.06 6.51 -4.17
N SER A 149 -11.95 5.98 -5.01
CA SER A 149 -12.52 4.63 -4.87
C SER A 149 -12.85 4.04 -6.23
N ASN A 150 -12.30 2.87 -6.52
CA ASN A 150 -12.54 2.14 -7.76
C ASN A 150 -12.96 0.69 -7.46
N THR A 151 -13.86 0.15 -8.29
CA THR A 151 -14.35 -1.23 -8.15
C THR A 151 -13.71 -2.13 -9.20
N PHE A 152 -13.26 -3.31 -8.79
CA PHE A 152 -12.62 -4.29 -9.66
C PHE A 152 -13.24 -5.67 -9.46
N THR A 153 -13.31 -6.44 -10.54
CA THR A 153 -13.62 -7.87 -10.49
C THR A 153 -12.35 -8.66 -10.78
N CYS A 154 -11.95 -9.50 -9.83
CA CYS A 154 -10.75 -10.32 -9.85
C CYS A 154 -11.09 -11.81 -9.88
N ASP A 155 -10.27 -12.59 -10.58
CA ASP A 155 -10.18 -14.04 -10.47
C ASP A 155 -8.74 -14.44 -10.11
N ASN A 156 -8.38 -15.73 -10.22
CA ASN A 156 -7.03 -16.20 -9.89
C ASN A 156 -5.96 -15.80 -10.93
N GLN A 157 -6.35 -15.14 -12.03
CA GLN A 157 -5.46 -14.77 -13.14
C GLN A 157 -5.36 -13.26 -13.33
N THR A 158 -6.49 -12.56 -13.25
CA THR A 158 -6.56 -11.12 -13.57
C THR A 158 -7.52 -10.35 -12.67
N CYS A 159 -7.29 -9.04 -12.58
CA CYS A 159 -8.26 -8.07 -12.05
C CYS A 159 -8.66 -7.11 -13.17
N SER A 160 -9.96 -6.87 -13.31
CA SER A 160 -10.53 -5.99 -14.32
C SER A 160 -11.38 -4.91 -13.64
N HIS A 161 -11.21 -3.66 -14.06
CA HIS A 161 -12.02 -2.55 -13.56
C HIS A 161 -13.49 -2.75 -13.96
N GLU A 162 -14.41 -2.65 -13.00
CA GLU A 162 -15.85 -2.70 -13.29
C GLU A 162 -16.19 -1.41 -14.09
N GLY A 163 -16.72 -1.55 -15.31
CA GLY A 163 -16.82 -0.47 -16.29
C GLY A 163 -17.40 0.84 -15.75
N GLY A 164 -16.88 1.97 -16.26
CA GLY A 164 -17.19 3.33 -15.80
C GLY A 164 -15.96 4.24 -15.93
N GLU A 165 -16.11 5.54 -15.69
CA GLU A 165 -14.96 6.42 -15.49
C GLU A 165 -14.28 6.08 -14.16
N ARG A 166 -12.95 6.00 -14.16
CA ARG A 166 -12.18 5.85 -12.92
C ARG A 166 -12.38 7.10 -12.07
N ALA A 167 -12.33 6.93 -10.75
CA ALA A 167 -12.30 8.08 -9.84
C ALA A 167 -11.22 9.07 -10.28
N GLU A 168 -11.60 10.35 -10.40
CA GLU A 168 -10.68 11.41 -10.77
C GLU A 168 -9.63 11.58 -9.67
N ILE A 169 -8.37 11.42 -10.04
CA ILE A 169 -7.23 11.61 -9.13
C ILE A 169 -6.67 13.01 -9.39
N ILE A 170 -6.94 13.93 -8.46
CA ILE A 170 -6.53 15.34 -8.58
C ILE A 170 -5.05 15.52 -8.23
N THR A 171 -4.46 14.59 -7.46
CA THR A 171 -3.05 14.64 -7.08
C THR A 171 -2.15 14.36 -8.29
N PRO A 172 -1.27 15.31 -8.70
CA PRO A 172 -0.42 15.12 -9.87
C PRO A 172 0.43 13.85 -9.76
N GLY A 173 0.38 13.03 -10.81
CA GLY A 173 1.15 11.79 -10.91
C GLY A 173 0.75 10.70 -9.92
N ALA A 174 -0.33 10.84 -9.17
CA ALA A 174 -0.84 9.76 -8.33
C ALA A 174 -1.65 8.74 -9.17
N SER A 175 -1.58 7.47 -8.79
CA SER A 175 -2.33 6.37 -9.39
C SER A 175 -2.93 5.46 -8.32
N LEU A 176 -4.10 4.92 -8.60
CA LEU A 176 -4.74 3.86 -7.80
C LEU A 176 -4.92 2.63 -8.68
N ASP A 177 -4.09 1.62 -8.42
CA ASP A 177 -3.98 0.42 -9.23
C ASP A 177 -4.36 -0.83 -8.42
N VAL A 178 -5.09 -1.74 -9.06
CA VAL A 178 -5.42 -3.05 -8.49
C VAL A 178 -4.89 -4.14 -9.41
N TYR A 179 -4.10 -5.05 -8.85
CA TYR A 179 -3.48 -6.14 -9.57
C TYR A 179 -3.31 -7.38 -8.69
N LEU A 180 -2.94 -8.50 -9.32
CA LEU A 180 -2.66 -9.75 -8.64
C LEU A 180 -1.16 -9.99 -8.54
N GLU A 181 -0.73 -10.45 -7.36
CA GLU A 181 0.64 -10.89 -7.13
C GLU A 181 0.60 -12.10 -6.16
N HIS A 182 1.18 -13.23 -6.58
CA HIS A 182 1.25 -14.46 -5.78
C HIS A 182 -0.09 -14.91 -5.16
N GLY A 183 -1.19 -14.85 -5.93
CA GLY A 183 -2.53 -15.25 -5.47
C GLY A 183 -3.21 -14.25 -4.51
N SER A 184 -2.64 -13.06 -4.35
CA SER A 184 -3.19 -11.98 -3.54
C SER A 184 -3.63 -10.82 -4.42
N VAL A 185 -4.78 -10.24 -4.08
CA VAL A 185 -5.25 -8.97 -4.65
C VAL A 185 -4.54 -7.85 -3.92
N ILE A 186 -3.86 -6.99 -4.68
CA ILE A 186 -3.14 -5.82 -4.18
C ILE A 186 -3.87 -4.58 -4.66
N CYS A 187 -4.29 -3.74 -3.72
CA CYS A 187 -4.69 -2.35 -3.95
C CYS A 187 -3.48 -1.46 -3.65
N ASN A 188 -3.00 -0.71 -4.63
CA ASN A 188 -1.83 0.16 -4.52
C ASN A 188 -2.21 1.59 -4.88
N HIS A 189 -2.00 2.51 -3.95
CA HIS A 189 -2.02 3.94 -4.22
C HIS A 189 -0.59 4.44 -4.20
N SER A 190 -0.15 5.09 -5.27
CA SER A 190 1.23 5.56 -5.38
C SER A 190 1.34 6.89 -6.11
N ASN A 191 2.36 7.66 -5.78
CA ASN A 191 2.83 8.81 -6.57
C ASN A 191 4.37 8.73 -6.69
N GLN A 192 5.01 9.79 -7.19
CA GLN A 192 6.46 9.77 -7.46
C GLN A 192 7.32 9.66 -6.19
N VAL A 193 6.74 9.91 -5.00
CA VAL A 193 7.48 9.99 -3.73
C VAL A 193 7.08 8.91 -2.73
N SER A 194 5.93 8.24 -2.91
CA SER A 194 5.38 7.33 -1.91
C SER A 194 4.42 6.29 -2.52
N SER A 195 4.23 5.18 -1.81
CA SER A 195 3.28 4.11 -2.16
C SER A 195 2.72 3.48 -0.89
N THR A 196 1.41 3.24 -0.88
CA THR A 196 0.68 2.52 0.16
C THR A 196 -0.05 1.33 -0.48
N ARG A 197 -0.09 0.20 0.24
CA ARG A 197 -0.68 -1.04 -0.28
C ARG A 197 -1.54 -1.73 0.77
N ASP A 198 -2.66 -2.30 0.32
CA ASP A 198 -3.43 -3.29 1.06
C ASP A 198 -3.48 -4.59 0.26
N ILE A 199 -3.22 -5.71 0.93
CA ILE A 199 -2.95 -7.02 0.33
C ILE A 199 -3.85 -8.04 1.00
N GLN A 200 -4.69 -8.72 0.21
CA GLN A 200 -5.52 -9.81 0.71
C GLN A 200 -5.47 -11.00 -0.23
N LYS A 201 -5.38 -12.21 0.33
CA LYS A 201 -5.41 -13.44 -0.46
C LYS A 201 -6.79 -13.65 -1.03
N ILE A 202 -6.86 -14.05 -2.30
CA ILE A 202 -8.15 -14.26 -2.97
C ILE A 202 -9.02 -15.32 -2.28
N GLU A 203 -8.38 -16.35 -1.74
CA GLU A 203 -9.03 -17.43 -0.98
C GLU A 203 -9.68 -16.94 0.33
N ASP A 204 -9.10 -15.92 0.96
CA ASP A 204 -9.58 -15.36 2.22
C ASP A 204 -10.74 -14.37 1.99
N LEU A 205 -10.76 -13.69 0.84
CA LEU A 205 -11.78 -12.70 0.49
C LEU A 205 -13.18 -13.31 0.36
N CYS A 206 -13.26 -14.47 -0.30
CA CYS A 206 -14.52 -15.21 -0.50
C CYS A 206 -14.63 -16.41 0.42
N GLY A 207 -13.95 -16.38 1.57
CA GLY A 207 -14.04 -17.41 2.59
C GLY A 207 -15.50 -17.71 2.91
N THR A 208 -15.99 -18.84 2.38
CA THR A 208 -17.16 -19.52 2.93
C THR A 208 -16.92 -19.59 4.43
N SER A 209 -17.93 -19.29 5.24
CA SER A 209 -17.94 -19.80 6.60
C SER A 209 -17.66 -21.30 6.47
N LYS A 210 -16.44 -21.73 6.76
CA LYS A 210 -16.12 -23.15 6.93
C LYS A 210 -16.82 -23.52 8.22
N ASP A 211 -18.12 -23.71 8.13
CA ASP A 211 -18.89 -24.43 9.10
C ASP A 211 -18.34 -25.84 8.99
N ASN A 212 -17.30 -26.08 9.81
CA ASN A 212 -16.41 -27.20 9.64
C ASN A 212 -17.28 -28.46 9.79
N PRO A 213 -17.56 -29.22 8.71
CA PRO A 213 -18.52 -30.31 8.78
C PRO A 213 -18.09 -31.33 9.84
N ASP A 214 -16.78 -31.47 10.05
CA ASP A 214 -16.20 -32.30 11.11
C ASP A 214 -16.64 -31.90 12.53
N LYS A 215 -16.82 -30.60 12.82
CA LYS A 215 -17.32 -30.16 14.13
C LYS A 215 -18.79 -30.55 14.33
N ILE A 216 -19.61 -30.40 13.29
CA ILE A 216 -21.02 -30.80 13.33
C ILE A 216 -21.12 -32.32 13.47
N THR A 217 -20.34 -33.07 12.68
CA THR A 217 -20.29 -34.54 12.77
C THR A 217 -19.84 -35.01 14.17
N LEU A 218 -18.82 -34.39 14.77
CA LEU A 218 -18.38 -34.71 16.13
C LEU A 218 -19.45 -34.42 17.19
N ILE A 219 -20.17 -33.30 17.06
CA ILE A 219 -21.27 -32.95 17.98
C ILE A 219 -22.41 -33.96 17.85
N VAL A 220 -22.80 -34.32 16.63
CA VAL A 220 -23.87 -35.31 16.39
C VAL A 220 -23.48 -36.67 16.96
N VAL A 221 -22.25 -37.13 16.73
CA VAL A 221 -21.75 -38.40 17.30
C VAL A 221 -21.76 -38.36 18.84
N ALA A 222 -21.32 -37.25 19.45
CA ALA A 222 -21.32 -37.10 20.90
C ALA A 222 -22.75 -37.15 21.50
N ILE A 223 -23.74 -36.55 20.84
CA ILE A 223 -25.15 -36.59 21.26
C ILE A 223 -25.69 -38.03 21.17
N VAL A 224 -25.43 -38.73 20.06
CA VAL A 224 -25.89 -40.11 19.87
C VAL A 224 -25.30 -41.05 20.93
N VAL A 225 -24.00 -40.95 21.19
CA VAL A 225 -23.33 -41.76 22.23
C VAL A 225 -23.91 -41.47 23.61
N SER A 226 -24.16 -40.19 23.93
CA SER A 226 -24.75 -39.80 25.21
C SER A 226 -26.16 -40.38 25.40
N LEU A 227 -26.99 -40.35 24.35
CA LEU A 227 -28.34 -40.94 24.39
C LEU A 227 -28.30 -42.46 24.61
N VAL A 228 -27.40 -43.18 23.96
CA VAL A 228 -27.24 -44.63 24.13
C VAL A 228 -26.86 -44.98 25.57
N VAL A 229 -25.93 -44.23 26.17
CA VAL A 229 -25.52 -44.44 27.57
C VAL A 229 -26.68 -44.19 28.52
N VAL A 230 -27.45 -43.12 28.32
CA VAL A 230 -28.63 -42.82 29.16
C VAL A 230 -29.65 -43.95 29.09
N LEU A 231 -29.95 -44.45 27.89
CA LEU A 231 -30.89 -45.57 27.71
C LEU A 231 -30.39 -46.86 28.39
N ALA A 232 -29.09 -47.14 28.32
CA ALA A 232 -28.50 -48.30 28.99
C ALA A 232 -28.61 -48.19 30.52
N VAL A 233 -28.37 -47.00 31.10
CA VAL A 233 -28.50 -46.75 32.54
C VAL A 233 -29.96 -46.90 32.99
N ILE A 234 -30.90 -46.33 32.24
CA ILE A 234 -32.33 -46.47 32.54
C ILE A 234 -32.78 -47.93 32.44
N GLY A 235 -32.36 -48.64 31.39
CA GLY A 235 -32.64 -50.06 31.20
C GLY A 235 -32.08 -50.92 32.34
N GLY A 236 -30.83 -50.67 32.73
CA GLY A 236 -30.19 -51.34 33.86
C GLY A 236 -30.90 -51.06 35.19
N PHE A 237 -31.32 -49.82 35.43
CA PHE A 237 -32.06 -49.44 36.64
C PHE A 237 -33.45 -50.10 36.71
N ILE A 238 -34.17 -50.14 35.59
CA ILE A 238 -35.46 -50.85 35.49
C ILE A 238 -35.26 -52.35 35.72
N HIS A 239 -34.24 -52.95 35.11
CA HIS A 239 -33.91 -54.37 35.29
C HIS A 239 -33.59 -54.68 36.77
N HIS A 240 -32.79 -53.83 37.41
CA HIS A 240 -32.42 -53.98 38.82
C HIS A 240 -33.64 -53.82 39.75
N ARG A 241 -34.54 -52.87 39.48
CA ARG A 241 -35.78 -52.72 40.25
C ARG A 241 -36.73 -53.91 40.09
N ARG A 242 -36.80 -54.53 38.90
CA ARG A 242 -37.59 -55.75 38.67
C ARG A 242 -37.02 -56.99 39.36
N ARG A 243 -35.72 -57.01 39.67
CA ARG A 243 -35.06 -58.12 40.38
C ARG A 243 -35.18 -58.09 41.91
N LYS A 244 -35.68 -57.02 42.53
CA LYS A 244 -35.96 -57.05 43.98
C LYS A 244 -37.17 -57.96 44.27
N PRO A 245 -37.02 -59.08 45.01
CA PRO A 245 -38.15 -59.95 45.33
C PRO A 245 -39.14 -59.25 46.27
N LYS A 246 -40.45 -59.45 46.01
CA LYS A 246 -41.53 -59.06 46.92
C LYS A 246 -41.35 -59.81 48.25
N LYS A 247 -41.27 -59.07 49.37
CA LYS A 247 -41.24 -59.65 50.72
C LYS A 247 -42.61 -60.27 51.01
N ALA A 248 -42.65 -61.59 51.22
CA ALA A 248 -43.86 -62.37 51.47
C ALA A 248 -44.41 -62.16 52.89
N GLU A 249 -45.73 -62.13 52.97
CA GLU A 249 -46.58 -62.00 54.15
C GLU A 249 -46.67 -63.36 54.89
N ASN A 250 -46.57 -63.32 56.22
CA ASN A 250 -46.48 -64.49 57.10
C ASN A 250 -47.90 -64.98 57.45
N MET A 251 -48.25 -66.24 57.16
CA MET A 251 -49.49 -66.87 57.64
C MET A 251 -49.13 -68.18 58.35
N GLU A 252 -49.22 -68.13 59.67
CA GLU A 252 -49.03 -69.26 60.59
C GLU A 252 -50.35 -70.05 60.69
N ASN A 253 -50.30 -71.36 60.43
CA ASN A 253 -51.37 -72.30 60.81
C ASN A 253 -50.72 -73.58 61.35
N THR A 254 -50.87 -73.78 62.66
CA THR A 254 -50.68 -75.03 63.41
C THR A 254 -51.80 -76.02 63.13
N VAL A 255 -51.52 -77.34 63.07
CA VAL A 255 -52.40 -78.45 63.54
C VAL A 255 -51.67 -79.81 63.47
N TYR A 256 -51.57 -80.42 64.65
CA TYR A 256 -51.51 -81.82 65.12
C TYR A 256 -50.89 -82.99 64.30
N GLU A 257 -50.07 -83.77 65.01
CA GLU A 257 -50.01 -85.24 64.93
C GLU A 257 -49.89 -85.85 66.35
N ASP A 258 -50.61 -86.96 66.55
CA ASP A 258 -50.66 -87.92 67.67
C ASP A 258 -51.00 -89.28 67.01
N PRO A 259 -50.84 -90.49 67.60
CA PRO A 259 -50.04 -90.97 68.74
C PRO A 259 -49.08 -92.14 68.37
N GLN A 260 -48.09 -92.42 69.23
CA GLN A 260 -47.82 -93.76 69.79
C GLN A 260 -46.85 -93.71 70.98
#